data_AF-A0A7X1P873-F1
#
_entry.id   AF-A0A7X1P873-F1
#
_cell.length_a   1.000
_cell.length_b   1.000
_cell.length_c   1.000
_cell.angle_alpha   90.00
_cell.angle_beta   90.00
_cell.angle_gamma   90.00
#
_symmetry.space_group_name_H-M   'P 1'
#
loop_
_entity.id
_entity.type
_entity.pdbx_description
1 polymer ?
#
loop_
_entity_poly.entity_id
_entity_poly.type
_entity_poly.pdbx_seq_one_letter_code
_entity_poly.pdbx_strand_id
1 'polypeptide(L)'
;MRHSNLFARLLLAGALFPTTDVSSASLNLLGMEDMSCAAWKRTIDPELREPYIQWVRGFLSGHNYANQSAQVNEVSKATVATFVDRFCAEHADATVSDAAMRMSDRYSGRNSPITR
;
A
#
# COMPACT_ATOMS: atom_id res chain seq x y z
N MET A 1 22.07 16.46 54.60
CA MET A 1 21.82 15.01 54.37
C MET A 1 20.36 14.66 54.05
N ARG A 2 19.34 15.36 54.55
CA ARG A 2 17.91 15.06 54.33
C ARG A 2 17.42 15.25 52.87
N HIS A 3 17.99 16.20 52.12
CA HIS A 3 17.60 16.48 50.72
C HIS A 3 18.14 15.47 49.69
N SER A 4 19.27 14.81 49.98
CA SER A 4 19.88 13.80 49.09
C SER A 4 19.00 12.54 49.01
N ASN A 5 18.38 12.15 50.13
CA ASN A 5 17.46 11.01 50.17
C ASN A 5 16.12 11.28 49.46
N LEU A 6 15.71 12.55 49.36
CA LEU A 6 14.50 12.96 48.64
C LEU A 6 14.70 12.90 47.12
N PHE A 7 15.86 13.36 46.63
CA PHE A 7 16.22 13.24 45.22
C PHE A 7 16.38 11.79 44.78
N ALA A 8 17.01 10.93 45.60
CA ALA A 8 17.13 9.51 45.30
C ALA A 8 15.76 8.79 45.24
N ARG A 9 14.80 9.21 46.08
CA ARG A 9 13.43 8.67 46.07
C ARG A 9 12.60 9.15 44.87
N LEU A 10 12.77 10.39 44.43
CA LEU A 10 12.12 10.89 43.21
C LEU A 10 12.62 10.18 41.95
N LEU A 11 13.92 9.87 41.88
CA LEU A 11 14.52 9.14 40.76
C LEU A 11 14.05 7.67 40.70
N LEU A 12 13.85 7.01 41.84
CA LEU A 12 13.28 5.65 41.88
C LEU A 12 11.79 5.60 41.50
N ALA A 13 11.03 6.66 41.75
CA ALA A 13 9.61 6.72 41.40
C ALA A 13 9.38 6.86 39.88
N GLY A 14 10.34 7.41 39.13
CA GLY A 14 10.26 7.58 37.68
C GLY A 14 10.55 6.32 36.85
N ALA A 15 11.11 5.27 37.45
CA ALA A 15 11.43 4.01 36.77
C ALA A 15 10.27 2.99 36.79
N LEU A 16 9.17 3.32 37.48
CA LEU A 16 7.99 2.46 37.66
C LEU A 16 6.80 2.91 36.81
N PHE A 17 6.99 3.80 35.85
CA PHE A 17 5.95 4.04 34.85
C PHE A 17 5.86 2.81 33.95
N PRO A 18 4.73 2.09 33.92
CA PRO A 18 4.55 1.02 32.95
C PRO A 18 4.67 1.67 31.57
N THR A 19 5.66 1.23 30.80
CA THR A 19 5.66 1.45 29.35
C THR A 19 4.45 0.70 28.83
N THR A 20 3.33 1.41 28.70
CA THR A 20 2.21 0.86 27.93
C THR A 20 2.75 0.64 26.54
N ASP A 21 2.94 -0.62 26.15
CA ASP A 21 3.06 -0.96 24.75
C ASP A 21 1.81 -0.40 24.09
N VAL A 22 1.99 0.67 23.32
CA VAL A 22 1.02 1.07 22.32
C VAL A 22 1.05 -0.06 21.31
N SER A 23 0.30 -1.12 21.60
CA SER A 23 -0.07 -2.12 20.62
C SER A 23 -0.97 -1.38 19.65
N SER A 24 -0.37 -0.83 18.58
CA SER A 24 -1.11 -0.46 17.39
C SER A 24 -1.87 -1.71 16.98
N ALA A 25 -3.19 -1.72 17.21
CA ALA A 25 -4.04 -2.77 16.70
C ALA A 25 -3.77 -2.85 15.20
N SER A 26 -3.61 -4.06 14.65
CA SER A 26 -3.47 -4.20 13.20
C SER A 26 -4.64 -3.48 12.57
N LEU A 27 -4.35 -2.45 11.78
CA LEU A 27 -5.36 -1.73 11.05
C LEU A 27 -5.92 -2.71 10.01
N ASN A 28 -7.01 -3.38 10.36
CA ASN A 28 -7.73 -4.26 9.44
C ASN A 28 -8.53 -3.37 8.50
N LEU A 29 -7.82 -2.69 7.61
CA LEU A 29 -8.44 -2.02 6.48
C LEU A 29 -8.94 -3.13 5.56
N LEU A 30 -10.25 -3.19 5.31
CA LEU A 30 -10.79 -3.99 4.23
C LEU A 30 -10.41 -3.30 2.91
N GLY A 31 -9.18 -3.56 2.46
CA GLY A 31 -8.62 -3.09 1.21
C GLY A 31 -7.99 -4.24 0.46
N MET A 32 -7.69 -4.06 -0.82
CA MET A 32 -6.97 -5.06 -1.62
C MET A 32 -5.45 -5.03 -1.31
N GLU A 33 -5.07 -4.82 -0.06
CA GLU A 33 -3.67 -4.85 0.40
C GLU A 33 -3.20 -6.28 0.70
N ASP A 34 -4.13 -7.25 0.80
CA ASP A 34 -3.83 -8.63 1.18
C ASP A 34 -2.99 -9.40 0.14
N MET A 35 -3.05 -9.01 -1.13
CA MET A 35 -2.29 -9.68 -2.19
C MET A 35 -0.93 -9.02 -2.40
N SER A 36 0.07 -9.54 -1.67
CA SER A 36 1.48 -9.25 -1.95
C SER A 36 1.90 -9.76 -3.33
N CYS A 37 2.90 -9.13 -3.93
CA CYS A 37 3.52 -9.59 -5.17
C CYS A 37 4.19 -10.96 -5.02
N ALA A 38 4.68 -11.29 -3.82
CA ALA A 38 5.13 -12.65 -3.51
C ALA A 38 3.98 -13.67 -3.56
N ALA A 39 2.80 -13.32 -3.02
CA ALA A 39 1.61 -14.17 -3.11
C ALA A 39 1.12 -14.31 -4.55
N TRP A 40 1.01 -13.21 -5.30
CA TRP A 40 0.63 -13.20 -6.71
C TRP A 40 1.46 -14.18 -7.55
N LYS A 41 2.80 -14.14 -7.38
CA LYS A 41 3.72 -15.05 -8.10
C LYS A 41 3.50 -16.53 -7.76
N ARG A 42 3.09 -16.84 -6.53
CA ARG A 42 2.82 -18.23 -6.10
C ARG A 42 1.44 -18.71 -6.55
N THR A 43 0.52 -17.81 -6.86
CA THR A 43 -0.81 -18.16 -7.37
C THR A 43 -0.70 -18.64 -8.81
N ILE A 44 -0.71 -19.96 -9.01
CA ILE A 44 -0.65 -20.60 -10.34
C ILE A 44 -2.02 -20.63 -11.01
N ASP A 45 -3.08 -20.77 -10.22
CA ASP A 45 -4.46 -20.79 -10.70
C ASP A 45 -4.89 -19.38 -11.17
N PRO A 46 -5.18 -19.19 -12.47
CA PRO A 46 -5.64 -17.90 -12.99
C PRO A 46 -6.96 -17.43 -12.38
N GLU A 47 -7.85 -18.33 -11.97
CA GLU A 47 -9.15 -17.94 -11.41
C GLU A 47 -9.01 -17.21 -10.07
N LEU A 48 -8.00 -17.59 -9.28
CA LEU A 48 -7.69 -16.91 -8.01
C LEU A 48 -7.14 -15.50 -8.20
N ARG A 49 -6.65 -15.16 -9.41
CA ARG A 49 -6.17 -13.81 -9.75
C ARG A 49 -7.30 -12.91 -10.27
N GLU A 50 -8.39 -13.49 -10.76
CA GLU A 50 -9.46 -12.76 -11.43
C GLU A 50 -10.09 -11.63 -10.60
N PRO A 51 -10.39 -11.81 -9.30
CA PRO A 51 -10.93 -10.72 -8.48
C PRO A 51 -9.99 -9.51 -8.38
N TYR A 52 -8.68 -9.77 -8.25
CA TYR A 52 -7.66 -8.74 -8.20
C TYR A 52 -7.54 -8.00 -9.54
N ILE A 53 -7.59 -8.75 -10.65
CA ILE A 53 -7.62 -8.16 -12.00
C ILE A 53 -8.84 -7.25 -12.17
N GLN A 54 -10.03 -7.69 -11.75
CA GLN A 54 -11.23 -6.85 -11.83
C GLN A 54 -11.15 -5.61 -10.94
N TRP A 55 -10.62 -5.74 -9.74
CA TRP A 55 -10.41 -4.59 -8.87
C TRP A 55 -9.46 -3.57 -9.51
N VAL A 56 -8.34 -4.00 -10.10
CA VAL A 56 -7.39 -3.08 -10.75
C VAL A 56 -8.06 -2.35 -11.92
N ARG A 57 -8.91 -3.04 -12.70
CA ARG A 57 -9.70 -2.39 -13.76
C ARG A 57 -10.64 -1.34 -13.21
N GLY A 58 -11.37 -1.65 -12.15
CA GLY A 58 -12.25 -0.70 -11.46
C GLY A 58 -11.48 0.52 -10.94
N PHE A 59 -10.33 0.28 -10.30
CA PHE A 59 -9.42 1.31 -9.80
C PHE A 59 -8.95 2.25 -10.93
N LEU A 60 -8.55 1.69 -12.08
CA LEU A 60 -8.10 2.48 -13.24
C LEU A 60 -9.23 3.25 -13.92
N SER A 61 -10.46 2.71 -13.93
CA SER A 61 -11.61 3.39 -14.53
C SER A 61 -12.20 4.55 -13.72
N GLY A 62 -11.58 4.89 -12.57
CA GLY A 62 -12.00 6.02 -11.76
C GLY A 62 -11.91 7.34 -12.54
N HIS A 63 -12.90 8.22 -12.34
CA HIS A 63 -12.92 9.52 -13.01
C HIS A 63 -11.76 10.40 -12.52
N ASN A 64 -10.90 10.83 -13.44
CA ASN A 64 -9.79 11.73 -13.15
C ASN A 64 -10.28 13.18 -13.02
N TYR A 65 -10.71 13.56 -11.81
CA TYR A 65 -11.15 14.93 -11.51
C TYR A 65 -10.00 15.96 -11.52
N ALA A 66 -8.75 15.52 -11.37
CA ALA A 66 -7.59 16.41 -11.34
C ALA A 66 -7.17 16.85 -12.76
N ASN A 67 -7.26 15.95 -13.74
CA ASN A 67 -6.99 16.25 -15.14
C ASN A 67 -7.94 15.46 -16.06
N GLN A 68 -9.03 16.10 -16.47
CA GLN A 68 -10.05 15.46 -17.30
C GLN A 68 -9.56 15.10 -18.70
N SER A 69 -8.48 15.72 -19.21
CA SER A 69 -7.91 15.33 -20.50
C SER A 69 -7.06 14.06 -20.42
N ALA A 70 -6.81 13.54 -19.21
CA ALA A 70 -6.02 12.36 -18.93
C ALA A 70 -6.85 11.28 -18.20
N GLN A 71 -8.07 11.04 -18.67
CA GLN A 71 -8.87 9.89 -18.23
C GLN A 71 -8.18 8.60 -18.67
N VAL A 72 -8.15 7.61 -17.78
CA VAL A 72 -7.70 6.28 -18.15
C VAL A 72 -8.89 5.54 -18.74
N ASN A 73 -8.81 5.21 -20.02
CA ASN A 73 -9.84 4.43 -20.71
C ASN A 73 -9.89 2.98 -20.19
N GLU A 74 -10.95 2.25 -20.53
CA GLU A 74 -11.11 0.86 -20.14
C GLU A 74 -9.88 0.02 -20.54
N VAL A 75 -9.26 -0.62 -19.54
CA VAL A 75 -8.09 -1.47 -19.74
C VAL A 75 -8.52 -2.94 -19.78
N SER A 76 -7.98 -3.69 -20.74
CA SER A 76 -8.26 -5.11 -20.88
C SER A 76 -7.74 -5.91 -19.68
N LYS A 77 -8.41 -7.03 -19.34
CA LYS A 77 -7.95 -7.97 -18.30
C LYS A 77 -6.52 -8.44 -18.56
N ALA A 78 -6.20 -8.76 -19.81
CA ALA A 78 -4.88 -9.24 -20.22
C ALA A 78 -3.78 -8.19 -20.01
N THR A 79 -4.07 -6.91 -20.31
CA THR A 79 -3.14 -5.79 -20.07
C THR A 79 -2.87 -5.62 -18.58
N VAL A 80 -3.91 -5.70 -17.75
CA VAL A 80 -3.76 -5.66 -16.29
C VAL A 80 -2.91 -6.83 -15.80
N ALA A 81 -3.25 -8.06 -16.17
CA ALA A 81 -2.52 -9.25 -15.74
C ALA A 81 -1.03 -9.18 -16.11
N THR A 82 -0.74 -8.84 -17.38
CA THR A 82 0.63 -8.71 -17.88
C THR A 82 1.43 -7.64 -17.13
N PHE A 83 0.78 -6.51 -16.81
CA PHE A 83 1.43 -5.45 -16.07
C PHE A 83 1.76 -5.88 -14.64
N VAL A 84 0.79 -6.49 -13.94
CA VAL A 84 0.97 -6.96 -12.56
C VAL A 84 2.03 -8.07 -12.50
N ASP A 85 2.02 -9.01 -13.45
CA ASP A 85 3.04 -10.06 -13.55
C ASP A 85 4.45 -9.46 -13.64
N ARG A 86 4.65 -8.49 -14.54
CA ARG A 86 5.94 -7.81 -14.69
C ARG A 86 6.32 -7.04 -13.43
N PHE A 87 5.41 -6.24 -12.89
CA PHE A 87 5.67 -5.44 -11.69
C PHE A 87 6.06 -6.33 -10.51
N CYS A 88 5.33 -7.42 -10.27
CA CYS A 88 5.60 -8.34 -9.17
C CYS A 88 6.84 -9.23 -9.37
N ALA A 89 7.29 -9.40 -10.61
CA ALA A 89 8.60 -10.00 -10.89
C ALA A 89 9.75 -9.10 -10.40
N GLU A 90 9.62 -7.79 -10.57
CA GLU A 90 10.63 -6.78 -10.22
C GLU A 90 10.54 -6.32 -8.74
N HIS A 91 9.36 -6.43 -8.11
CA HIS A 91 9.07 -5.90 -6.77
C HIS A 91 8.42 -6.96 -5.86
N ALA A 92 9.23 -7.82 -5.23
CA ALA A 92 8.71 -8.96 -4.48
C ALA A 92 8.03 -8.59 -3.14
N ASP A 93 8.44 -7.48 -2.55
CA ASP A 93 7.98 -6.92 -1.27
C ASP A 93 6.78 -5.97 -1.41
N ALA A 94 6.40 -5.62 -2.64
CA ALA A 94 5.26 -4.77 -2.95
C ALA A 94 3.92 -5.55 -2.96
N THR A 95 2.82 -4.82 -3.17
CA THR A 95 1.46 -5.36 -3.32
C THR A 95 0.90 -5.21 -4.74
N VAL A 96 -0.20 -5.91 -5.04
CA VAL A 96 -0.95 -5.69 -6.29
C VAL A 96 -1.56 -4.27 -6.32
N SER A 97 -1.89 -3.69 -5.18
CA SER A 97 -2.34 -2.29 -5.08
C SER A 97 -1.24 -1.31 -5.50
N ASP A 98 0.02 -1.55 -5.13
CA ASP A 98 1.17 -0.75 -5.61
C ASP A 98 1.34 -0.85 -7.12
N ALA A 99 1.14 -2.05 -7.69
CA ALA A 99 1.15 -2.25 -9.14
C ALA A 99 0.05 -1.42 -9.81
N ALA A 100 -1.16 -1.41 -9.24
CA ALA A 100 -2.29 -0.63 -9.75
C ALA A 100 -2.02 0.89 -9.69
N MET A 101 -1.48 1.38 -8.58
CA MET A 101 -1.05 2.77 -8.43
C MET A 101 0.00 3.14 -9.49
N ARG A 102 1.02 2.30 -9.68
CA ARG A 102 2.06 2.51 -10.70
C ARG A 102 1.51 2.45 -12.13
N MET A 103 0.47 1.65 -12.37
CA MET A 103 -0.23 1.59 -13.65
C MET A 103 -1.03 2.87 -13.91
N SER A 104 -1.75 3.36 -12.89
CA SER A 104 -2.48 4.63 -12.92
C SER A 104 -1.57 5.80 -13.20
N ASP A 105 -0.41 5.87 -12.53
CA ASP A 105 0.62 6.89 -12.77
C ASP A 105 1.08 6.94 -14.24
N ARG A 106 1.23 5.77 -14.87
CA ARG A 106 1.66 5.66 -16.27
C ARG A 106 0.57 6.11 -17.25
N TYR A 107 -0.69 5.79 -16.98
CA TYR A 107 -1.80 6.13 -17.89
C TYR A 107 -2.38 7.52 -17.68
N SER A 108 -2.40 8.01 -16.44
CA SER A 108 -2.87 9.36 -16.12
C SER A 108 -1.85 10.46 -16.46
N GLY A 109 -0.60 10.09 -16.76
CA GLY A 109 0.48 11.05 -16.97
C GLY A 109 0.86 11.83 -15.72
N ARG A 110 0.48 11.36 -14.51
CA ARG A 110 0.81 12.00 -13.22
C ARG A 110 2.32 12.25 -13.06
N ASN A 111 3.16 11.43 -13.68
CA ASN A 111 4.62 11.56 -13.63
C ASN A 111 5.23 12.15 -14.91
N SER A 112 4.42 12.70 -15.82
CA SER A 112 4.91 13.41 -16.99
C SER A 112 5.57 14.73 -16.58
N PRO A 113 6.61 15.21 -17.29
CA PRO A 113 7.18 16.53 -17.05
C PRO A 113 6.08 17.60 -17.10
N ILE A 114 6.05 18.51 -16.13
CA ILE A 114 5.15 19.65 -16.13
C ILE A 114 5.66 20.63 -17.20
N THR A 115 5.16 20.50 -18.43
CA THR A 115 5.45 21.43 -19.52
C THR A 115 4.56 22.66 -19.35
N ARG A 116 5.17 23.85 -19.30
CA ARG A 116 4.50 25.15 -19.18
C ARG A 116 4.18 25.72 -20.56
#